data_AF-A0A3P1U0T7-F1
#
_entry.id   AF-A0A3P1U0T7-F1
#
_cell.length_a   1.000
_cell.length_b   1.000
_cell.length_c   1.000
_cell.angle_alpha   90.00
_cell.angle_beta   90.00
_cell.angle_gamma   90.00
#
_symmetry.space_group_name_H-M   'P 1'
#
loop_
_entity.id
_entity.type
_entity.pdbx_description
1 polymer ?
#
loop_
_entity_poly.entity_id
_entity_poly.type
_entity_poly.pdbx_seq_one_letter_code
_entity_poly.pdbx_strand_id
1 'polypeptide(L)'
;MDSEEPPNVRVACSGDIDEVVRLMHDAAAWMSAKGTPAWDVARIDRTFAETFVLRSELLVASCSDGIVGCCTLSAEDPEFWPDALKGEAAYLHKLAVRRTHAGRGVSSALIEAC
;
A
#
# COMPACT_ATOMS: atom_id res chain seq x y z
N MET A 1 21.79 -18.22 7.53
CA MET A 1 20.95 -17.02 7.73
C MET A 1 20.24 -16.88 6.42
N ASP A 2 19.01 -17.40 6.33
CA ASP A 2 18.31 -17.49 5.06
C ASP A 2 18.12 -16.07 4.54
N SER A 3 18.88 -15.74 3.50
CA SER A 3 18.70 -14.51 2.73
C SER A 3 17.37 -14.66 2.01
N GLU A 4 16.30 -14.32 2.71
CA GLU A 4 14.97 -14.23 2.13
C GLU A 4 15.07 -13.19 1.01
N GLU A 5 14.77 -13.61 -0.23
CA GLU A 5 14.83 -12.68 -1.36
C GLU A 5 13.95 -11.46 -1.06
N PRO A 6 14.45 -10.24 -1.32
CA PRO A 6 13.67 -9.04 -1.09
C PRO A 6 12.36 -9.13 -1.90
N PRO A 7 11.24 -8.68 -1.34
CA PRO A 7 9.96 -8.75 -2.04
C PRO A 7 10.05 -8.00 -3.37
N ASN A 8 9.47 -8.58 -4.41
CA ASN A 8 9.38 -7.93 -5.71
C ASN A 8 8.34 -6.81 -5.64
N VAL A 9 8.76 -5.57 -5.88
CA VAL A 9 7.90 -4.39 -5.86
C VAL A 9 7.58 -3.94 -7.28
N ARG A 10 6.30 -3.71 -7.56
CA ARG A 10 5.83 -3.24 -8.87
C ARG A 10 4.56 -2.41 -8.75
N VAL A 11 4.25 -1.66 -9.80
CA VAL A 11 2.91 -1.08 -9.99
C VAL A 11 1.89 -2.23 -10.06
N ALA A 12 0.78 -2.05 -9.34
CA ALA A 12 -0.34 -2.99 -9.33
C ALA A 12 -1.08 -2.97 -10.67
N CYS A 13 -1.62 -4.12 -11.06
CA CYS A 13 -2.51 -4.25 -12.20
C CYS A 13 -3.93 -4.60 -11.73
N SER A 14 -4.88 -4.65 -12.67
CA SER A 14 -6.28 -4.96 -12.36
C SER A 14 -6.47 -6.34 -11.69
N GLY A 15 -5.56 -7.29 -11.93
CA GLY A 15 -5.58 -8.60 -11.29
C GLY A 15 -5.25 -8.58 -9.79
N ASP A 16 -4.66 -7.50 -9.28
CA ASP A 16 -4.23 -7.38 -7.89
C ASP A 16 -5.31 -6.79 -6.97
N ILE A 17 -6.35 -6.18 -7.55
CA ILE A 17 -7.31 -5.32 -6.84
C ILE A 17 -7.94 -6.01 -5.63
N ASP A 18 -8.50 -7.20 -5.83
CA ASP A 18 -9.25 -7.88 -4.77
C ASP A 18 -8.33 -8.27 -3.59
N GLU A 19 -7.07 -8.61 -3.89
CA GLU A 19 -6.08 -8.99 -2.88
C GLU A 19 -5.53 -7.77 -2.13
N VAL A 20 -5.36 -6.62 -2.80
CA VAL A 20 -5.00 -5.35 -2.16
C VAL A 20 -6.10 -4.88 -1.23
N VAL A 21 -7.37 -4.91 -1.66
CA VAL A 21 -8.50 -4.51 -0.81
C VAL A 21 -8.56 -5.40 0.43
N ARG A 22 -8.42 -6.72 0.27
CA ARG A 22 -8.36 -7.67 1.40
C ARG A 22 -7.22 -7.33 2.36
N LEU A 23 -6.02 -7.10 1.82
CA LEU A 23 -4.84 -6.76 2.62
C LEU A 23 -5.03 -5.47 3.42
N MET A 24 -5.58 -4.42 2.81
CA MET A 24 -5.83 -3.16 3.50
C MET A 24 -6.90 -3.30 4.58
N HIS A 25 -7.95 -4.10 4.34
CA HIS A 25 -8.98 -4.42 5.34
C HIS A 25 -8.37 -5.18 6.53
N ASP A 26 -7.56 -6.21 6.28
CA ASP A 26 -6.88 -6.97 7.34
C ASP A 26 -5.98 -6.06 8.19
N ALA A 27 -5.24 -5.16 7.55
CA ALA A 27 -4.40 -4.18 8.25
C ALA A 27 -5.23 -3.21 9.10
N ALA A 28 -6.33 -2.67 8.56
CA ALA A 28 -7.24 -1.78 9.29
C ALA A 28 -7.91 -2.49 10.48
N ALA A 29 -8.36 -3.74 10.29
CA ALA A 29 -8.94 -4.57 11.34
C ALA A 29 -7.92 -4.86 12.46
N TRP A 30 -6.67 -5.18 12.10
CA TRP A 30 -5.60 -5.38 13.07
C TRP A 30 -5.31 -4.11 13.88
N MET A 31 -5.20 -2.96 13.22
CA MET A 31 -5.00 -1.66 13.87
C MET A 31 -6.15 -1.31 14.83
N SER A 32 -7.39 -1.54 14.41
CA SER A 32 -8.59 -1.36 15.25
C SER A 32 -8.56 -2.28 16.48
N ALA A 33 -8.21 -3.56 16.31
CA ALA A 33 -8.07 -4.52 17.41
C ALA A 33 -6.95 -4.13 18.41
N LYS A 34 -5.96 -3.35 17.97
CA LYS A 34 -4.91 -2.78 18.83
C LYS A 34 -5.34 -1.50 19.56
N GLY A 35 -6.56 -1.02 19.35
CA GLY A 35 -7.09 0.21 19.95
C GLY A 35 -6.72 1.49 19.19
N THR A 36 -6.17 1.36 17.99
CA THR A 36 -5.69 2.49 17.19
C THR A 36 -6.29 2.41 15.78
N PRO A 37 -7.60 2.68 15.60
CA PRO A 37 -8.22 2.62 14.28
C PRO A 37 -7.53 3.58 13.31
N ALA A 38 -7.04 3.04 12.18
CA ALA A 38 -6.26 3.81 11.21
C ALA A 38 -7.13 4.41 10.09
N TRP A 39 -8.00 3.59 9.47
CA TRP A 39 -8.73 3.96 8.26
C TRP A 39 -10.18 3.49 8.33
N ASP A 40 -11.06 4.24 7.67
CA ASP A 40 -12.43 3.79 7.40
C ASP A 40 -12.43 2.76 6.28
N VAL A 41 -12.70 1.49 6.63
CA VAL A 41 -12.74 0.37 5.69
C VAL A 41 -13.87 0.48 4.68
N ALA A 42 -14.93 1.24 4.97
CA ALA A 42 -16.01 1.49 4.01
C ALA A 42 -15.55 2.33 2.82
N ARG A 43 -14.44 3.08 2.96
CA ARG A 43 -13.81 3.87 1.89
C ARG A 43 -12.72 3.11 1.13
N ILE A 44 -12.44 1.86 1.51
CA ILE A 44 -11.44 1.01 0.87
C ILE A 44 -12.19 -0.12 0.17
N ASP A 45 -12.78 0.17 -0.97
CA ASP A 45 -13.49 -0.80 -1.80
C ASP A 45 -12.75 -1.06 -3.12
N ARG A 46 -13.39 -1.82 -4.01
CA ARG A 46 -12.84 -2.13 -5.33
C ARG A 46 -12.58 -0.87 -6.16
N THR A 47 -13.53 0.07 -6.14
CA THR A 47 -13.47 1.32 -6.91
C THR A 47 -12.34 2.22 -6.42
N PHE A 48 -12.09 2.25 -5.11
CA PHE A 48 -10.90 2.87 -4.53
C PHE A 48 -9.64 2.29 -5.17
N ALA A 49 -9.43 0.97 -5.10
CA ALA A 49 -8.21 0.35 -5.64
C ALA A 49 -8.10 0.50 -7.17
N GLU A 50 -9.19 0.36 -7.91
CA GLU A 50 -9.26 0.60 -9.36
C GLU A 50 -8.76 2.00 -9.74
N THR A 51 -9.16 3.03 -8.97
CA THR A 51 -8.75 4.42 -9.21
C THR A 51 -7.23 4.57 -9.15
N PHE A 52 -6.58 3.99 -8.15
CA PHE A 52 -5.12 4.07 -8.02
C PHE A 52 -4.40 3.18 -9.04
N VAL A 53 -4.94 2.01 -9.40
CA VAL A 53 -4.39 1.18 -10.48
C VAL A 53 -4.42 1.93 -11.81
N LEU A 54 -5.53 2.58 -12.16
CA LEU A 54 -5.67 3.34 -13.41
C LEU A 54 -4.68 4.50 -13.51
N ARG A 55 -4.30 5.09 -12.38
CA ARG A 55 -3.34 6.19 -12.30
C ARG A 55 -1.89 5.73 -12.17
N SER A 56 -1.63 4.43 -12.09
CA SER A 56 -0.31 3.86 -11.74
C SER A 56 0.20 4.33 -10.37
N GLU A 57 -0.71 4.61 -9.46
CA GLU A 57 -0.46 5.16 -8.11
C GLU A 57 -0.63 4.11 -7.01
N LEU A 58 -0.71 2.82 -7.36
CA LEU A 58 -0.76 1.71 -6.42
C LEU A 58 0.46 0.82 -6.62
N LEU A 59 1.28 0.67 -5.58
CA LEU A 59 2.40 -0.26 -5.55
C LEU A 59 2.05 -1.50 -4.73
N VAL A 60 2.52 -2.65 -5.19
CA VAL A 60 2.41 -3.93 -4.49
C VAL A 60 3.78 -4.56 -4.32
N ALA A 61 4.00 -5.14 -3.15
CA ALA A 61 5.15 -5.98 -2.83
C ALA A 61 4.70 -7.43 -2.79
N SER A 62 5.40 -8.31 -3.51
CA SER A 62 5.03 -9.73 -3.63
C SER A 62 6.20 -10.67 -3.38
N CYS A 63 5.88 -11.84 -2.83
CA CYS A 63 6.78 -12.98 -2.65
C CYS A 63 6.10 -14.25 -3.22
N SER A 64 6.66 -15.44 -2.96
CA SER A 64 6.04 -16.72 -3.31
C SER A 64 4.60 -16.87 -2.79
N ASP A 65 4.27 -16.22 -1.67
CA ASP A 65 2.98 -16.27 -0.99
C ASP A 65 1.93 -15.29 -1.57
N GLY A 66 2.24 -14.63 -2.68
CA GLY A 66 1.41 -13.59 -3.29
C GLY A 66 1.74 -12.18 -2.80
N ILE A 67 0.75 -11.28 -2.78
CA ILE A 67 0.93 -9.88 -2.37
C ILE A 67 1.07 -9.79 -0.85
N VAL A 68 2.23 -9.35 -0.39
CA VAL A 68 2.59 -9.26 1.03
C VAL A 68 2.60 -7.83 1.55
N GLY A 69 2.51 -6.84 0.66
CA GLY A 69 2.41 -5.43 1.03
C GLY A 69 1.85 -4.58 -0.10
N CYS A 70 1.36 -3.39 0.24
CA CYS A 70 0.96 -2.38 -0.72
C CYS A 70 1.09 -0.96 -0.14
N CYS A 71 1.16 0.04 -1.00
CA CYS A 71 0.95 1.44 -0.66
C CYS A 71 0.36 2.18 -1.87
N THR A 72 -0.28 3.33 -1.62
CA THR A 72 -0.64 4.28 -2.68
C THR A 72 0.37 5.41 -2.70
N LEU A 73 0.76 5.86 -3.89
CA LEU A 73 1.73 6.95 -4.09
C LEU A 73 1.13 7.98 -5.03
N SER A 74 0.82 9.18 -4.53
CA SER A 74 0.23 10.26 -5.33
C SER A 74 1.25 11.37 -5.58
N ALA A 75 1.27 11.93 -6.79
CA ALA A 75 2.15 13.05 -7.13
C ALA A 75 1.71 14.39 -6.51
N GLU A 76 0.45 14.46 -6.07
CA GLU A 76 -0.17 15.67 -5.51
C GLU A 76 -1.09 15.26 -4.36
N ASP A 77 -1.10 16.06 -3.30
CA ASP A 77 -2.00 15.90 -2.15
C ASP A 77 -2.52 17.27 -1.66
N PRO A 78 -3.38 17.94 -2.44
CA PRO A 78 -3.84 19.29 -2.14
C PRO A 78 -4.77 19.36 -0.92
N GLU A 79 -5.28 18.21 -0.42
CA GLU A 79 -6.08 18.16 0.80
C GLU A 79 -5.23 18.54 2.02
N PHE A 80 -3.99 18.06 2.08
CA PHE A 80 -3.06 18.34 3.17
C PHE A 80 -2.01 19.40 2.82
N TRP A 81 -1.66 19.51 1.54
CA TRP A 81 -0.58 20.37 1.03
C TRP A 81 -1.04 21.24 -0.16
N PRO A 82 -2.00 22.16 0.06
CA PRO A 82 -2.61 22.94 -1.01
C PRO A 82 -1.64 23.84 -1.78
N ASP A 83 -0.54 24.25 -1.13
CA ASP A 83 0.45 25.17 -1.70
C ASP A 83 1.68 24.46 -2.30
N ALA A 84 1.72 23.12 -2.26
CA ALA A 84 2.86 22.37 -2.79
C ALA A 84 2.93 22.48 -4.32
N LEU A 85 4.13 22.75 -4.85
CA LEU A 85 4.34 22.80 -6.29
C LEU A 85 4.37 21.39 -6.87
N LYS A 86 3.74 21.22 -8.03
CA LYS A 86 3.70 19.93 -8.74
C LYS A 86 5.11 19.46 -9.07
N GLY A 87 5.42 18.22 -8.72
CA GLY A 87 6.69 17.57 -9.04
C GLY A 87 7.81 17.79 -8.01
N GLU A 88 7.57 18.52 -6.92
CA GLU A 88 8.56 18.67 -5.84
C GLU A 88 8.53 17.54 -4.80
N ALA A 89 7.39 16.84 -4.69
CA ALA A 89 7.20 15.75 -3.76
C ALA A 89 6.23 14.70 -4.30
N ALA A 90 6.26 13.53 -3.69
CA ALA A 90 5.22 12.52 -3.81
C ALA A 90 4.75 12.12 -2.41
N TYR A 91 3.49 11.69 -2.32
CA TYR A 91 2.78 11.46 -1.07
C TYR A 91 2.41 9.98 -0.96
N LEU A 92 3.02 9.31 0.02
CA LEU A 92 2.77 7.91 0.31
C LEU A 92 1.64 7.78 1.32
N HIS A 93 0.58 7.06 0.95
CA HIS A 93 -0.55 6.75 1.80
C HIS A 93 -0.81 5.23 1.87
N LYS A 94 -1.64 4.83 2.83
CA LYS A 94 -2.21 3.47 2.94
C LYS A 94 -1.17 2.35 2.86
N LEU A 95 0.00 2.56 3.47
CA LEU A 95 1.04 1.53 3.58
C LEU A 95 0.54 0.39 4.47
N ALA A 96 0.39 -0.80 3.88
CA ALA A 96 -0.06 -2.00 4.56
C ALA A 96 0.92 -3.14 4.31
N VAL A 97 1.17 -3.94 5.34
CA VAL A 97 2.00 -5.16 5.27
C VAL A 97 1.19 -6.32 5.86
N ARG A 98 1.17 -7.44 5.14
CA ARG A 98 0.51 -8.67 5.59
C ARG A 98 1.12 -9.08 6.92
N ARG A 99 0.29 -9.40 7.92
CA ARG A 99 0.73 -9.63 9.30
C ARG A 99 1.80 -10.73 9.43
N THR A 100 1.72 -11.77 8.60
CA THR A 100 2.70 -12.87 8.53
C THR A 100 4.05 -12.46 7.95
N HIS A 101 4.16 -11.27 7.36
CA HIS A 101 5.34 -10.72 6.71
C HIS A 101 5.89 -9.46 7.42
N ALA A 102 5.31 -9.10 8.57
CA ALA A 102 5.79 -7.97 9.34
C ALA A 102 7.21 -8.22 9.91
N GLY A 103 8.05 -7.19 9.88
CA GLY A 103 9.46 -7.28 10.32
C GLY A 103 10.40 -7.91 9.29
N ARG A 104 9.91 -8.25 8.09
CA ARG A 104 10.68 -8.86 6.98
C ARG A 104 11.01 -7.88 5.85
N GLY A 105 11.15 -6.59 6.17
CA GLY A 105 11.61 -5.56 5.21
C GLY A 105 10.59 -5.10 4.15
N VAL A 106 9.35 -5.62 4.14
CA VAL A 106 8.35 -5.28 3.10
C VAL A 106 8.07 -3.78 2.97
N SER A 107 7.92 -3.07 4.10
CA SER A 107 7.70 -1.62 4.08
C SER A 107 8.90 -0.86 3.53
N SER A 108 10.12 -1.30 3.85
CA SER A 108 11.34 -0.66 3.35
C SER A 108 11.43 -0.80 1.83
N ALA A 109 11.18 -2.00 1.30
CA ALA A 109 11.16 -2.23 -0.14
C ALA A 109 10.12 -1.37 -0.87
N LEU A 110 8.92 -1.19 -0.29
CA LEU A 110 7.88 -0.30 -0.85
C LEU A 110 8.31 1.17 -0.87
N ILE A 111 8.95 1.65 0.19
CA ILE A 111 9.43 3.04 0.30
C ILE A 111 10.60 3.29 -0.65
N GLU A 112 11.54 2.34 -0.77
CA GLU A 112 12.68 2.44 -1.69
C GLU A 112 12.27 2.45 -3.17
N ALA A 113 11.09 1.93 -3.49
CA ALA A 113 10.53 1.91 -4.84
C ALA A 113 9.71 3.17 -5.19
N CYS A 114 9.50 4.08 -4.24
CA CYS A 114 8.83 5.37 -4.46
C CYS A 114 9.82 6.42 -4.98
#